data_AF-A0A2V8LX76-F1
#
_entry.id   AF-A0A2V8LX76-F1
#
_cell.length_a   1.000
_cell.length_b   1.000
_cell.length_c   1.000
_cell.angle_alpha   90.00
_cell.angle_beta   90.00
_cell.angle_gamma   90.00
#
_symmetry.space_group_name_H-M   'P 1'
#
loop_
_entity.id
_entity.type
_entity.pdbx_description
1 polymer ?
#
loop_
_entity_poly.entity_id
_entity_poly.type
_entity_poly.pdbx_seq_one_letter_code
_entity_poly.pdbx_strand_id
1 'polypeptide(L)' 'MGRIVASVRIDNASDVSKGLRCDALVDTGASFMVLPMAWRDRLGNLETMTEVEMETATQETVKGIVCGPVRIQIEGFRP' A
#
# COMPACT_ATOMS: atom_id res chain seq x y z
N MET A 1 -19.97 -5.83 11.92
CA MET A 1 -19.57 -4.52 11.37
C MET A 1 -19.07 -4.76 9.95
N GLY A 2 -19.60 -4.05 8.95
CA GLY A 2 -19.24 -4.28 7.55
C GLY A 2 -17.81 -3.80 7.24
N ARG A 3 -17.10 -4.50 6.35
CA ARG A 3 -15.80 -4.06 5.82
C ARG A 3 -16.01 -3.67 4.36
N ILE A 4 -15.57 -2.47 3.98
CA ILE A 4 -15.53 -2.06 2.57
C ILE A 4 -14.21 -2.55 2.01
N VAL A 5 -14.28 -3.48 1.07
CA VAL A 5 -13.12 -4.11 0.45
C VAL A 5 -13.19 -3.87 -1.05
N ALA A 6 -12.06 -3.49 -1.65
CA ALA A 6 -11.92 -3.34 -3.08
C ALA A 6 -10.76 -4.20 -3.58
N SER A 7 -10.99 -4.93 -4.67
CA SER A 7 -9.89 -5.59 -5.38
C SER A 7 -9.05 -4.53 -6.10
N VAL A 8 -7.76 -4.54 -5.83
CA VAL A 8 -6.80 -3.57 -6.39
C VAL A 8 -5.64 -4.29 -7.04
N ARG A 9 -5.09 -3.67 -8.09
CA ARG A 9 -3.79 -4.01 -8.65
C ARG A 9 -2.81 -2.91 -8.29
N ILE A 10 -1.66 -3.30 -7.73
CA ILE A 10 -0.58 -2.40 -7.34
C ILE A 10 0.65 -2.80 -8.13
N ASP A 11 1.15 -1.92 -8.98
CA ASP A 11 2.31 -2.14 -9.83
C ASP A 11 3.42 -1.16 -9.43
N ASN A 12 4.67 -1.59 -9.53
CA ASN A 12 5.81 -0.69 -9.49
C ASN A 12 5.76 0.22 -10.72
N ALA A 13 5.81 1.54 -10.52
CA ALA A 13 5.68 2.48 -11.62
C ALA A 13 6.89 2.46 -12.58
N SER A 14 8.06 2.00 -12.09
CA SER A 14 9.31 1.89 -12.85
C SER A 14 9.51 0.50 -13.48
N ASP A 15 8.81 -0.53 -13.00
CA ASP A 15 8.85 -1.89 -13.54
C ASP A 15 7.46 -2.55 -13.48
N VAL A 16 6.70 -2.43 -14.57
CA VAL A 16 5.33 -2.94 -14.67
C VAL A 16 5.24 -4.47 -14.64
N SER A 17 6.36 -5.19 -14.73
CA SER A 17 6.40 -6.65 -14.51
C SER A 17 6.32 -7.01 -13.03
N LYS A 18 6.60 -6.05 -12.14
CA LYS A 18 6.55 -6.19 -10.69
C LYS A 18 5.28 -5.57 -10.16
N GLY A 19 4.34 -6.42 -9.76
CA GLY A 19 3.06 -6.00 -9.25
C GLY A 19 2.35 -7.12 -8.52
N LEU A 20 1.27 -6.77 -7.85
CA LEU A 20 0.41 -7.72 -7.16
C LEU A 20 -1.05 -7.30 -7.27
N ARG A 21 -1.93 -8.30 -7.18
CA ARG A 21 -3.36 -8.10 -6.97
C ARG A 21 -3.70 -8.54 -5.56
N CYS A 22 -4.52 -7.74 -4.87
CA CYS A 22 -5.02 -8.07 -3.55
C CYS A 22 -6.37 -7.39 -3.31
N ASP A 23 -7.09 -7.91 -2.33
CA ASP A 23 -8.24 -7.23 -1.76
C ASP A 23 -7.77 -6.30 -0.64
N ALA A 24 -8.00 -5.00 -0.81
CA ALA A 24 -7.59 -3.96 0.13
C ALA A 24 -8.81 -3.41 0.90
N LEU A 25 -8.60 -3.11 2.19
CA LEU A 25 -9.58 -2.39 3.00
C LEU A 25 -9.61 -0.93 2.57
N VAL A 26 -10.82 -0.40 2.31
CA VAL A 26 -11.02 1.04 2.13
C VAL A 26 -11.15 1.67 3.52
N ASP A 27 -10.12 2.41 3.91
CA ASP A 27 -10.03 3.08 5.21
C ASP A 27 -9.87 4.60 5.02
N THR A 28 -10.90 5.36 5.34
CA THR A 28 -10.89 6.82 5.26
C THR A 28 -10.10 7.49 6.39
N GLY A 29 -9.74 6.74 7.43
CA GLY A 29 -8.92 7.23 8.54
C GLY A 29 -7.42 7.04 8.34
N ALA A 30 -7.00 6.29 7.30
CA ALA A 30 -5.60 6.03 7.02
C ALA A 30 -4.97 7.16 6.17
N SER A 31 -3.84 7.70 6.62
CA SER A 31 -3.09 8.73 5.88
C SER A 31 -2.30 8.17 4.69
N PHE A 32 -2.02 6.86 4.69
CA PHE A 32 -1.23 6.18 3.67
C PHE A 32 -1.87 4.85 3.29
N MET A 33 -1.60 4.38 2.07
CA MET A 33 -1.77 2.98 1.73
C MET A 33 -0.70 2.15 2.45
N VAL A 34 -1.13 1.27 3.35
CA VAL A 34 -0.24 0.40 4.12
C VAL A 34 -0.28 -1.01 3.55
N LEU A 35 0.89 -1.58 3.26
CA LEU A 35 1.04 -2.93 2.74
C LEU A 35 1.91 -3.77 3.69
N PRO A 36 1.70 -5.11 3.77
CA PRO A 36 2.58 -5.98 4.54
C PRO A 36 4.02 -5.89 4.05
N MET A 37 4.98 -5.73 4.97
CA MET A 37 6.41 -5.64 4.63
C MET A 37 6.90 -6.87 3.85
N ALA A 38 6.34 -8.04 4.13
CA ALA A 38 6.62 -9.28 3.41
C ALA A 38 6.27 -9.22 1.91
N TRP A 39 5.53 -8.21 1.45
CA TRP A 39 5.21 -8.02 0.03
C TRP A 39 6.15 -7.07 -0.69
N ARG A 40 7.09 -6.43 0.01
CA ARG A 40 8.04 -5.48 -0.59
C ARG A 40 8.73 -6.06 -1.81
N ASP A 41 9.28 -7.26 -1.69
CA ASP A 41 10.02 -7.92 -2.78
C ASP A 41 9.14 -8.28 -3.98
N ARG A 42 7.82 -8.45 -3.78
CA ARG A 42 6.86 -8.71 -4.86
C ARG A 42 6.69 -7.48 -5.78
N LEU A 43 6.87 -6.28 -5.23
CA LEU A 43 6.87 -5.01 -5.95
C LEU A 43 8.25 -4.66 -6.53
N GLY A 44 9.24 -5.56 -6.39
CA GLY A 44 10.60 -5.33 -6.85
C GLY A 44 11.30 -4.24 -6.05
N ASN A 45 12.25 -3.55 -6.69
CA ASN A 45 13.02 -2.49 -6.04
C ASN A 45 12.22 -1.18 -6.07
N LEU A 46 11.52 -0.90 -4.97
CA LEU A 46 10.96 0.42 -4.70
C LEU A 46 11.98 1.27 -3.96
N GLU A 47 12.08 2.54 -4.36
CA GLU A 47 12.90 3.53 -3.66
C GLU A 47 12.31 3.79 -2.29
N THR A 48 13.15 3.74 -1.25
CA THR A 48 12.80 4.24 0.07
C THR A 48 12.81 5.77 0.03
N MET A 49 11.65 6.40 0.15
CA MET A 49 11.52 7.86 0.07
C MET A 49 11.78 8.52 1.43
N THR A 50 11.18 7.99 2.49
CA THR A 50 11.33 8.54 3.86
C THR A 50 10.91 7.53 4.93
N GLU A 51 11.23 7.83 6.18
CA GLU A 51 10.65 7.19 7.37
C GLU A 51 9.60 8.12 8.00
N VAL A 52 8.53 7.52 8.52
CA VAL A 52 7.45 8.25 9.21
C VAL A 52 7.11 7.57 10.53
N GLU A 53 6.74 8.36 11.52
CA GLU A 53 6.13 7.84 12.75
C GLU A 53 4.63 7.66 12.54
N MET A 54 4.11 6.50 12.94
CA MET A 54 2.70 6.15 12.81
C MET A 54 2.15 5.78 14.19
N GLU A 55 1.13 6.50 14.65
CA GLU A 55 0.39 6.13 15.84
C GLU A 55 -0.65 5.05 15.50
N THR A 56 -0.59 3.94 16.22
CA THR A 56 -1.49 2.80 16.05
C THR A 56 -2.72 2.93 16.94
N ALA A 57 -3.76 2.12 16.66
CA ALA A 57 -4.97 2.11 17.50
C ALA A 57 -4.70 1.70 18.97
N THR A 58 -3.57 1.05 19.25
CA THR A 58 -3.13 0.70 20.61
C THR A 58 -2.32 1.81 21.28
N GLN A 59 -2.28 3.02 20.70
CA GLN A 59 -1.50 4.18 21.15
C GLN A 59 0.01 3.95 21.14
N GLU A 60 0.47 2.93 20.41
CA GLU A 60 1.89 2.72 20.17
C GLU A 60 2.34 3.52 18.94
N THR A 61 3.46 4.22 19.04
CA THR A 61 4.13 4.85 17.91
C THR A 61 5.12 3.88 17.29
N VAL A 62 4.93 3.55 16.01
CA VAL A 62 5.82 2.67 15.24
C VAL A 62 6.46 3.44 14.08
N LYS A 63 7.66 3.03 13.67
CA LYS A 63 8.31 3.58 12.48
C LYS A 63 7.85 2.83 11.22
N GLY A 64 7.29 3.57 10.27
CA GLY A 64 6.97 3.11 8.92
C GLY A 64 7.99 3.59 7.90
N ILE A 65 8.18 2.82 6.84
CA ILE A 65 9.01 3.20 5.68
C ILE A 65 8.07 3.51 4.52
N VAL A 66 8.19 4.69 3.94
CA VAL A 66 7.47 5.08 2.73
C VAL A 66 8.30 4.71 1.52
N CYS A 67 7.73 3.91 0.62
CA CYS A 67 8.37 3.44 -0.60
C CYS A 67 7.54 3.82 -1.82
N GLY A 68 8.17 4.03 -2.97
CA GLY A 68 7.45 4.30 -4.21
C GLY A 68 8.37 4.63 -5.40
N PRO A 69 7.81 5.21 -6.48
CA PRO A 69 6.38 5.35 -6.75
C PRO A 69 5.73 4.02 -7.17
N VAL A 70 4.45 3.85 -6.85
CA VAL A 70 3.61 2.73 -7.31
C VAL A 70 2.38 3.26 -8.06
N ARG A 71 1.86 2.47 -8.99
CA ARG A 71 0.55 2.68 -9.61
C ARG A 71 -0.46 1.78 -8.92
N ILE A 72 -1.60 2.35 -8.53
CA ILE A 72 -2.75 1.59 -8.02
C ILE A 72 -3.90 1.68 -9.01
N GLN A 73 -4.48 0.53 -9.35
CA GLN A 73 -5.74 0.42 -10.08
C GLN A 73 -6.78 -0.20 -9.16
N ILE A 74 -7.87 0.52 -8.94
CA ILE A 74 -9.04 -0.01 -8.21
C ILE A 74 -9.99 -0.63 -9.23
N GLU A 75 -10.40 -1.88 -8.99
CA GLU A 75 -11.36 -2.57 -9.85
C GLU A 75 -12.69 -1.81 -9.90
N GLY A 76 -13.29 -1.72 -11.09
CA GLY A 76 -14.50 -0.94 -11.35
C GLY A 76 -14.25 0.54 -11.65
N PHE A 77 -13.03 1.06 -11.48
CA PHE A 77 -12.64 2.42 -11.89
C PHE A 77 -11.75 2.38 -13.13
N ARG A 78 -11.72 3.48 -13.89
CA ARG A 78 -10.83 3.60 -15.06
C ARG A 78 -9.38 3.85 -14.61
N PRO A 79 -8.37 3.41 -15.38
CA PRO A 79 -6.95 3.71 -15.12
C PRO A 79 -6.55 5.16 -15.35
#